data_AF-A0A661HZB3-F1
#
_entry.id   AF-A0A661HZB3-F1
#
_cell.length_a   1.000
_cell.length_b   1.000
_cell.length_c   1.000
_cell.angle_alpha   90.00
_cell.angle_beta   90.00
_cell.angle_gamma   90.00
#
_symmetry.space_group_name_H-M   'P 1'
#
loop_
_entity.id
_entity.type
_entity.pdbx_description
1 polymer ?
#
loop_
_entity_poly.entity_id
_entity_poly.type
_entity_poly.pdbx_seq_one_letter_code
_entity_poly.pdbx_strand_id
1 'polypeptide(L)'
;MNKLFQKKHELWLSINFASFAINDEEIKAKLYDFSQISFRHMKWIAQDILSSGSNYNYDRDMTLYKKDKVFDVLEPLVEEVNACIQNYKDNAVGERLRTDDVYLLEYLSEILKNNINNKPVTAFNMQRVWPNKNLEQDQIDALTLFLFEESYKEYELILVYAFMQARTKDVTQFDVFQDLIDESHFHLKSFANMMAKMGILALPRELHEMTYVIKDLEQFVIDGIAEEEAAKEMCKELSDAIKDEELSRFFDFINYQESYHIELMQKLLK
;
A
#
# COMPACT_ATOMS: atom_id res chain seq x y z
N MET A 1 -12.65 9.91 -16.95
CA MET A 1 -11.54 9.34 -16.16
C MET A 1 -10.29 10.17 -16.39
N ASN A 2 -9.64 10.63 -15.32
CA ASN A 2 -8.38 11.36 -15.45
C ASN A 2 -7.24 10.38 -15.71
N LYS A 3 -6.74 10.32 -16.95
CA LYS A 3 -5.76 9.30 -17.37
C LYS A 3 -4.44 9.40 -16.60
N LEU A 4 -4.01 10.62 -16.26
CA LEU A 4 -2.81 10.86 -15.47
C LEU A 4 -2.96 10.29 -14.05
N PHE A 5 -4.09 10.54 -13.38
CA PHE A 5 -4.34 10.00 -12.04
C PHE A 5 -4.35 8.47 -12.04
N GLN A 6 -5.08 7.84 -12.98
CA GLN A 6 -5.08 6.38 -13.14
C GLN A 6 -3.66 5.83 -13.32
N LYS A 7 -2.88 6.40 -14.24
CA LYS A 7 -1.50 5.94 -14.51
C LYS A 7 -0.59 6.14 -13.30
N LYS A 8 -0.79 7.20 -12.52
CA LYS A 8 0.01 7.42 -11.30
C LYS A 8 -0.40 6.49 -10.17
N HIS A 9 -1.69 6.15 -10.04
CA HIS A 9 -2.18 5.13 -9.11
C HIS A 9 -1.58 3.75 -9.41
N GLU A 10 -1.63 3.33 -10.69
CA GLU A 10 -0.99 2.10 -11.17
C GLU A 10 0.52 2.10 -10.86
N LEU A 11 1.22 3.19 -11.18
CA LEU A 11 2.65 3.29 -10.93
C LEU A 11 3.00 3.24 -9.43
N TRP A 12 2.25 3.93 -8.57
CA TRP A 12 2.46 3.83 -7.12
C TRP A 12 2.33 2.38 -6.64
N LEU A 13 1.29 1.67 -7.07
CA LEU A 13 1.09 0.26 -6.75
C LEU A 13 2.26 -0.60 -7.25
N SER A 14 2.68 -0.43 -8.49
CA SER A 14 3.80 -1.20 -9.07
C SER A 14 5.11 -0.98 -8.32
N ILE A 15 5.45 0.25 -7.96
CA ILE A 15 6.65 0.54 -7.16
C ILE A 15 6.53 -0.10 -5.78
N ASN A 16 5.36 0.04 -5.14
CA ASN A 16 5.13 -0.46 -3.79
C ASN A 16 5.24 -2.01 -3.76
N PHE A 17 4.58 -2.69 -4.68
CA PHE A 17 4.62 -4.16 -4.77
C PHE A 17 5.95 -4.70 -5.28
N ALA A 18 6.69 -3.96 -6.12
CA ALA A 18 8.06 -4.28 -6.44
C ALA A 18 8.95 -4.23 -5.18
N SER A 19 8.74 -3.25 -4.31
CA SER A 19 9.47 -3.15 -3.03
C SER A 19 9.19 -4.36 -2.14
N PHE A 20 7.95 -4.86 -2.09
CA PHE A 20 7.59 -6.03 -1.29
C PHE A 20 8.14 -7.34 -1.87
N ALA A 21 8.15 -7.48 -3.19
CA ALA A 21 8.53 -8.71 -3.88
C ALA A 21 10.04 -8.99 -3.86
N ILE A 22 10.87 -7.94 -3.84
CA ILE A 22 12.33 -8.05 -3.93
C ILE A 22 12.93 -8.36 -2.55
N ASN A 23 13.75 -9.41 -2.47
CA ASN A 23 14.39 -9.86 -1.22
C ASN A 23 15.63 -9.04 -0.84
N ASP A 24 16.21 -8.29 -1.77
CA ASP A 24 17.39 -7.46 -1.49
C ASP A 24 16.96 -6.19 -0.73
N GLU A 25 17.39 -6.07 0.53
CA GLU A 25 16.90 -5.02 1.45
C GLU A 25 17.26 -3.61 1.00
N GLU A 26 18.39 -3.41 0.31
CA GLU A 26 18.77 -2.09 -0.21
C GLU A 26 17.84 -1.68 -1.36
N ILE A 27 17.61 -2.59 -2.31
CA ILE A 27 16.68 -2.35 -3.43
C ILE A 27 15.25 -2.16 -2.92
N LYS A 28 14.81 -3.01 -2.00
CA LYS A 28 13.50 -2.92 -1.35
C LYS A 28 13.30 -1.57 -0.69
N ALA A 29 14.22 -1.16 0.19
CA ALA A 29 14.09 0.08 0.95
C ALA A 29 14.00 1.29 0.01
N LYS A 30 14.85 1.34 -1.03
CA LYS A 30 14.85 2.43 -1.98
C LYS A 30 13.56 2.49 -2.81
N LEU A 31 13.05 1.36 -3.28
CA LEU A 31 11.76 1.30 -3.98
C LEU A 31 10.61 1.72 -3.06
N TYR A 32 10.64 1.31 -1.78
CA TYR A 32 9.63 1.74 -0.82
C TYR A 32 9.64 3.27 -0.66
N ASP A 33 10.80 3.91 -0.54
CA ASP A 33 10.90 5.37 -0.48
C ASP A 33 10.31 6.04 -1.73
N PHE A 34 10.56 5.49 -2.92
CA PHE A 34 9.96 5.96 -4.16
C PHE A 34 8.45 5.73 -4.21
N SER A 35 7.92 4.67 -3.59
CA SER A 35 6.48 4.47 -3.47
C SER A 35 5.84 5.59 -2.64
N GLN A 36 6.47 6.03 -1.56
CA GLN A 36 6.00 7.14 -0.73
C GLN A 36 6.02 8.48 -1.49
N ILE A 37 7.05 8.70 -2.31
CA ILE A 37 7.10 9.84 -3.24
C ILE A 37 5.95 9.76 -4.24
N SER A 38 5.74 8.60 -4.88
CA SER A 38 4.68 8.40 -5.88
C SER A 38 3.27 8.58 -5.29
N PHE A 39 3.06 8.19 -4.03
CA PHE A 39 1.79 8.43 -3.34
C PHE A 39 1.54 9.92 -3.11
N ARG A 40 2.56 10.68 -2.66
CA ARG A 40 2.45 12.16 -2.56
C ARG A 40 2.15 12.81 -3.90
N HIS A 41 2.68 12.28 -5.00
CA HIS A 41 2.34 12.75 -6.35
C HIS A 41 0.85 12.59 -6.65
N MET A 42 0.23 11.47 -6.26
CA MET A 42 -1.21 11.28 -6.42
C MET A 42 -2.01 12.37 -5.68
N LYS A 43 -1.58 12.77 -4.47
CA LYS A 43 -2.20 13.87 -3.70
C LYS A 43 -2.15 15.20 -4.47
N TRP A 44 -1.00 15.58 -5.02
CA TRP A 44 -0.87 16.82 -5.81
C TRP A 44 -1.70 16.78 -7.09
N ILE A 45 -1.69 15.65 -7.81
CA ILE A 45 -2.49 15.47 -9.02
C ILE A 45 -4.00 15.56 -8.68
N ALA A 46 -4.44 14.94 -7.58
CA ALA A 46 -5.82 15.02 -7.11
C ALA A 46 -6.24 16.48 -6.84
N GLN A 47 -5.40 17.24 -6.13
CA GLN A 47 -5.66 18.66 -5.84
C GLN A 47 -5.77 19.51 -7.12
N ASP A 48 -4.87 19.30 -8.09
CA ASP A 48 -4.92 19.98 -9.40
C ASP A 48 -6.21 19.65 -10.17
N ILE A 49 -6.63 18.38 -10.15
CA ILE A 49 -7.86 17.92 -10.80
C ILE A 49 -9.08 18.61 -10.18
N LEU A 50 -9.20 18.56 -8.84
CA LEU A 50 -10.32 19.16 -8.12
C LEU A 50 -10.37 20.68 -8.28
N SER A 51 -9.22 21.35 -8.24
CA SER A 51 -9.12 22.80 -8.44
C SER A 51 -9.56 23.26 -9.83
N SER A 52 -9.47 22.37 -10.83
CA SER A 52 -9.98 22.62 -12.19
C SER A 52 -11.49 22.36 -12.35
N GLY A 53 -12.19 21.95 -11.28
CA GLY A 53 -13.60 21.55 -11.32
C GLY A 53 -13.84 20.15 -11.91
N SER A 54 -12.79 19.37 -12.11
CA SER A 54 -12.86 17.98 -12.57
C SER A 54 -12.87 17.01 -11.40
N ASN A 55 -13.07 15.71 -11.68
CA ASN A 55 -13.03 14.64 -10.67
C ASN A 55 -12.12 13.48 -11.11
N TYR A 56 -11.79 12.60 -10.17
CA TYR A 56 -10.97 11.40 -10.37
C TYR A 56 -11.56 10.19 -9.64
N ASN A 57 -11.13 8.99 -10.04
CA ASN A 57 -11.49 7.70 -9.46
C ASN A 57 -10.24 6.82 -9.36
N TYR A 58 -10.38 5.64 -8.73
CA TYR A 58 -9.28 4.69 -8.53
C TYR A 58 -9.24 3.54 -9.54
N ASP A 59 -10.06 3.60 -10.59
CA ASP A 59 -10.04 2.64 -11.69
C ASP A 59 -8.61 2.42 -12.19
N ARG A 60 -8.23 1.16 -12.37
CA ARG A 60 -6.90 0.75 -12.82
C ARG A 60 -7.02 -0.43 -13.78
N ASP A 61 -6.01 -0.58 -14.64
CA ASP A 61 -5.83 -1.75 -15.49
C ASP A 61 -4.49 -2.38 -15.13
N MET A 62 -4.49 -3.20 -14.07
CA MET A 62 -3.29 -3.76 -13.48
C MET A 62 -3.51 -5.20 -13.05
N THR A 63 -2.54 -6.07 -13.36
CA THR A 63 -2.48 -7.44 -12.86
C THR A 63 -1.08 -7.73 -12.36
N LEU A 64 -0.98 -8.25 -11.13
CA LEU A 64 0.31 -8.69 -10.60
C LEU A 64 0.58 -10.12 -11.07
N TYR A 65 1.50 -10.24 -12.02
CA TYR A 65 1.96 -11.54 -12.51
C TYR A 65 3.07 -12.10 -11.63
N LYS A 66 3.09 -13.42 -11.47
CA LYS A 66 4.23 -14.12 -10.86
C LYS A 66 5.53 -13.76 -11.59
N LYS A 67 6.55 -13.36 -10.82
CA LYS A 67 7.90 -13.05 -11.29
C LYS A 67 8.90 -13.99 -10.62
N ASP A 68 9.84 -14.51 -11.40
CA ASP A 68 10.81 -15.47 -10.91
C ASP A 68 12.14 -14.80 -10.52
N LYS A 69 12.45 -13.64 -11.11
CA LYS A 69 13.66 -12.89 -10.82
C LYS A 69 13.41 -11.40 -10.63
N VAL A 70 14.37 -10.72 -10.00
CA VAL A 70 14.34 -9.27 -9.78
C VAL A 70 14.17 -8.51 -11.09
N PHE A 71 14.86 -8.89 -12.17
CA PHE A 71 14.75 -8.13 -13.43
C PHE A 71 13.36 -8.28 -14.07
N ASP A 72 12.68 -9.42 -13.90
CA ASP A 72 11.31 -9.62 -14.37
C ASP A 72 10.30 -8.69 -13.67
N VAL A 73 10.65 -8.19 -12.47
CA VAL A 73 9.90 -7.17 -11.71
C VAL A 73 10.24 -5.77 -12.20
N LEU A 74 11.53 -5.47 -12.37
CA LEU A 74 12.01 -4.10 -12.62
C LEU A 74 11.87 -3.64 -14.08
N GLU A 75 12.00 -4.55 -15.05
CA GLU A 75 11.89 -4.18 -16.47
C GLU A 75 10.49 -3.64 -16.83
N PRO A 76 9.36 -4.28 -16.45
CA PRO A 76 8.04 -3.68 -16.64
C PRO A 76 7.85 -2.37 -15.89
N LEU A 77 8.43 -2.24 -14.69
CA LEU A 77 8.36 -1.02 -13.92
C LEU A 77 9.02 0.17 -14.64
N VAL A 78 10.15 -0.05 -15.32
CA VAL A 78 10.78 0.96 -16.17
C VAL A 78 9.82 1.47 -17.26
N GLU A 79 9.12 0.55 -17.93
CA GLU A 79 8.16 0.92 -18.98
C GLU A 79 6.97 1.71 -18.41
N GLU A 80 6.47 1.34 -17.24
CA GLU A 80 5.39 2.05 -16.57
C GLU A 80 5.80 3.47 -16.14
N VAL A 81 7.02 3.64 -15.61
CA VAL A 81 7.55 4.97 -15.26
C VAL A 81 7.66 5.83 -16.52
N ASN A 82 8.23 5.30 -17.61
CA ASN A 82 8.32 6.00 -18.89
C ASN A 82 6.94 6.42 -19.43
N ALA A 83 5.97 5.52 -19.38
CA ALA A 83 4.59 5.81 -19.81
C ALA A 83 3.93 6.89 -18.93
N CYS A 84 4.19 6.91 -17.62
CA CYS A 84 3.65 7.92 -16.72
C CYS A 84 4.24 9.31 -17.02
N ILE A 85 5.57 9.39 -17.23
CA ILE A 85 6.29 10.64 -17.56
C ILE A 85 5.72 11.33 -18.81
N GLN A 86 5.29 10.57 -19.83
CA GLN A 86 4.70 11.10 -21.05
C GLN A 86 3.37 11.85 -20.83
N ASN A 87 2.70 11.64 -19.70
CA ASN A 87 1.42 12.25 -19.35
C ASN A 87 1.56 13.51 -18.48
N TYR A 88 2.79 13.89 -18.08
CA TYR A 88 3.02 15.04 -17.22
C TYR A 88 2.92 16.36 -17.98
N LYS A 89 2.19 17.31 -17.39
CA LYS A 89 2.00 18.66 -17.92
C LYS A 89 3.30 19.46 -17.84
N ASP A 90 3.44 20.44 -18.72
CA ASP A 90 4.52 21.43 -18.68
C ASP A 90 4.18 22.55 -17.69
N ASN A 91 4.31 22.26 -16.39
CA ASN A 91 4.12 23.22 -15.30
C ASN A 91 4.95 22.80 -14.08
N ALA A 92 4.98 23.63 -13.01
CA ALA A 92 5.80 23.37 -11.83
C ALA A 92 5.53 22.01 -11.15
N VAL A 93 4.25 21.58 -11.07
CA VAL A 93 3.90 20.27 -10.51
C VAL A 93 4.39 19.17 -11.43
N GLY A 94 4.05 19.22 -12.72
CA GLY A 94 4.45 18.23 -13.72
C GLY A 94 5.97 18.08 -13.83
N GLU A 95 6.71 19.17 -13.66
CA GLU A 95 8.17 19.11 -13.67
C GLU A 95 8.75 18.52 -12.40
N ARG A 96 8.13 18.79 -11.24
CA ARG A 96 8.48 18.08 -10.01
C ARG A 96 8.22 16.57 -10.11
N LEU A 97 7.07 16.17 -10.68
CA LEU A 97 6.76 14.75 -10.93
C LEU A 97 7.80 14.11 -11.85
N ARG A 98 8.19 14.84 -12.90
CA ARG A 98 9.16 14.38 -13.89
C ARG A 98 10.54 14.16 -13.29
N THR A 99 11.05 15.12 -12.51
CA THR A 99 12.40 15.00 -11.92
C THR A 99 12.50 13.80 -10.98
N ASP A 100 11.47 13.58 -10.16
CA ASP A 100 11.45 12.49 -9.17
C ASP A 100 11.38 11.12 -9.89
N ASP A 101 10.56 11.00 -10.94
CA ASP A 101 10.43 9.76 -11.71
C ASP A 101 11.62 9.50 -12.67
N VAL A 102 12.26 10.54 -13.21
CA VAL A 102 13.52 10.40 -13.97
C VAL A 102 14.64 9.89 -13.06
N TYR A 103 14.72 10.38 -11.83
CA TYR A 103 15.69 9.87 -10.85
C TYR A 103 15.41 8.40 -10.46
N LEU A 104 14.14 7.99 -10.39
CA LEU A 104 13.78 6.57 -10.25
C LEU A 104 14.27 5.76 -11.46
N LEU A 105 14.11 6.24 -12.70
CA LEU A 105 14.61 5.55 -13.89
C LEU A 105 16.14 5.36 -13.88
N GLU A 106 16.87 6.39 -13.45
CA GLU A 106 18.33 6.30 -13.30
C GLU A 106 18.70 5.18 -12.32
N TYR A 107 18.06 5.17 -11.15
CA TYR A 107 18.27 4.14 -10.14
C TYR A 107 17.93 2.72 -10.65
N LEU A 108 16.77 2.54 -11.29
CA LEU A 108 16.37 1.26 -11.90
C LEU A 108 17.39 0.81 -12.95
N SER A 109 17.87 1.74 -13.78
CA SER A 109 18.87 1.46 -14.81
C SER A 109 20.21 1.00 -14.22
N GLU A 110 20.64 1.57 -13.09
CA GLU A 110 21.84 1.13 -12.38
C GLU A 110 21.71 -0.30 -11.86
N ILE A 111 20.55 -0.65 -11.28
CA ILE A 111 20.28 -2.00 -10.81
C ILE A 111 20.34 -3.00 -11.99
N LEU A 112 19.65 -2.69 -13.08
CA LEU A 112 19.53 -3.55 -14.26
C LEU A 112 20.85 -3.77 -15.01
N LYS A 113 21.80 -2.83 -14.92
CA LYS A 113 23.14 -2.98 -15.54
C LYS A 113 24.00 -4.04 -14.85
N ASN A 114 23.74 -4.36 -13.59
CA ASN A 114 24.54 -5.31 -12.82
C ASN A 114 23.80 -6.64 -12.64
N ASN A 115 24.21 -7.67 -13.39
CA ASN A 115 23.61 -9.01 -13.33
C ASN A 115 23.64 -9.67 -11.94
N ILE A 116 24.49 -9.21 -11.01
CA ILE A 116 24.48 -9.68 -9.61
C ILE A 116 23.14 -9.39 -8.93
N ASN A 117 22.44 -8.34 -9.37
CA ASN A 117 21.15 -7.94 -8.83
C ASN A 117 19.99 -8.82 -9.33
N ASN A 118 20.19 -9.62 -10.38
CA ASN A 118 19.14 -10.47 -10.96
C ASN A 118 18.92 -11.76 -10.14
N LYS A 119 18.64 -11.59 -8.85
CA LYS A 119 18.42 -12.67 -7.87
C LYS A 119 17.03 -13.28 -8.02
N PRO A 120 16.81 -14.51 -7.52
CA PRO A 120 15.48 -15.12 -7.47
C PRO A 120 14.50 -14.32 -6.59
N VAL A 121 13.24 -14.27 -7.03
CA VAL A 121 12.11 -13.72 -6.28
C VAL A 121 11.28 -14.89 -5.75
N THR A 122 10.98 -14.87 -4.44
CA THR A 122 10.23 -15.94 -3.77
C THR A 122 8.82 -15.51 -3.37
N ALA A 123 8.48 -14.22 -3.51
CA ALA A 123 7.23 -13.62 -3.07
C ALA A 123 5.95 -14.24 -3.67
N PHE A 124 6.09 -15.04 -4.72
CA PHE A 124 4.99 -15.63 -5.50
C PHE A 124 5.10 -17.16 -5.63
N ASN A 125 5.94 -17.81 -4.81
CA ASN A 125 6.24 -19.24 -4.96
C ASN A 125 5.15 -20.15 -4.36
N MET A 126 4.16 -19.58 -3.66
CA MET A 126 3.02 -20.27 -3.03
C MET A 126 3.41 -21.35 -2.03
N GLN A 127 4.60 -21.29 -1.44
CA GLN A 127 5.04 -22.29 -0.47
C GLN A 127 4.22 -22.23 0.82
N ARG A 128 3.72 -21.04 1.21
CA ARG A 128 2.96 -20.82 2.45
C ARG A 128 3.72 -21.30 3.69
N VAL A 129 5.03 -21.07 3.71
CA VAL A 129 5.89 -21.41 4.84
C VAL A 129 6.46 -20.13 5.41
N TRP A 130 6.42 -19.98 6.73
CA TRP A 130 7.16 -18.92 7.39
C TRP A 130 8.65 -19.29 7.49
N PRO A 131 9.57 -18.52 6.89
CA PRO A 131 10.98 -18.91 6.82
C PRO A 131 11.61 -19.11 8.20
N ASN A 132 12.36 -20.19 8.35
CA ASN A 132 13.15 -20.50 9.55
C ASN A 132 12.34 -20.70 10.84
N LYS A 133 11.03 -20.98 10.75
CA LYS A 133 10.18 -21.26 11.92
C LYS A 133 9.27 -22.45 11.67
N ASN A 134 9.02 -23.23 12.71
CA ASN A 134 8.06 -24.34 12.70
C ASN A 134 6.72 -23.83 13.22
N LEU A 135 6.01 -23.06 12.40
CA LEU A 135 4.60 -22.80 12.66
C LEU A 135 3.80 -24.04 12.29
N GLU A 136 2.84 -24.40 13.13
CA GLU A 136 1.88 -25.46 12.86
C GLU A 136 0.95 -25.04 11.70
N GLN A 137 0.31 -26.01 11.03
CA GLN A 137 -0.50 -25.73 9.84
C GLN A 137 -1.69 -24.82 10.14
N ASP A 138 -2.32 -24.97 11.30
CA ASP A 138 -3.43 -24.11 11.75
C ASP A 138 -2.97 -22.66 11.96
N GLN A 139 -1.78 -22.44 12.52
CA GLN A 139 -1.18 -21.10 12.65
C GLN A 139 -0.86 -20.49 11.27
N ILE A 140 -0.37 -21.28 10.33
CA ILE A 140 -0.11 -20.84 8.95
C ILE A 140 -1.41 -20.48 8.23
N ASP A 141 -2.47 -21.26 8.42
CA ASP A 141 -3.77 -21.01 7.79
C ASP A 141 -4.42 -19.74 8.36
N ALA A 142 -4.42 -19.57 9.70
CA ALA A 142 -4.92 -18.37 10.35
C ALA A 142 -4.12 -17.12 9.93
N LEU A 143 -2.79 -17.20 9.91
CA LEU A 143 -1.92 -16.12 9.44
C LEU A 143 -2.18 -15.79 7.96
N THR A 144 -2.35 -16.80 7.11
CA THR A 144 -2.64 -16.60 5.68
C THR A 144 -3.95 -15.82 5.51
N LEU A 145 -5.01 -16.22 6.20
CA LEU A 145 -6.32 -15.56 6.10
C LEU A 145 -6.24 -14.10 6.52
N PHE A 146 -5.68 -13.86 7.71
CA PHE A 146 -5.47 -12.51 8.24
C PHE A 146 -4.69 -11.62 7.29
N LEU A 147 -3.57 -12.11 6.75
CA LEU A 147 -2.75 -11.30 5.84
C LEU A 147 -3.49 -10.92 4.56
N PHE A 148 -4.37 -11.78 4.02
CA PHE A 148 -5.16 -11.43 2.84
C PHE A 148 -6.27 -10.41 3.15
N GLU A 149 -6.92 -10.54 4.31
CA GLU A 149 -7.99 -9.63 4.74
C GLU A 149 -7.42 -8.25 5.09
N GLU A 150 -6.42 -8.21 5.96
CA GLU A 150 -5.86 -6.96 6.46
C GLU A 150 -5.03 -6.22 5.40
N SER A 151 -4.23 -6.91 4.58
CA SER A 151 -3.51 -6.21 3.49
C SER A 151 -4.46 -5.57 2.47
N TYR A 152 -5.63 -6.17 2.24
CA TYR A 152 -6.66 -5.58 1.40
C TYR A 152 -7.32 -4.38 2.08
N LYS A 153 -7.71 -4.53 3.36
CA LYS A 153 -8.28 -3.45 4.17
C LYS A 153 -7.36 -2.24 4.22
N GLU A 154 -6.07 -2.43 4.51
CA GLU A 154 -5.14 -1.30 4.63
C GLU A 154 -4.93 -0.57 3.29
N TYR A 155 -4.87 -1.30 2.18
CA TYR A 155 -4.86 -0.68 0.86
C TYR A 155 -6.13 0.14 0.60
N GLU A 156 -7.28 -0.41 0.95
CA GLU A 156 -8.57 0.27 0.82
C GLU A 156 -8.60 1.55 1.66
N LEU A 157 -8.25 1.47 2.94
CA LEU A 157 -8.23 2.60 3.87
C LEU A 157 -7.31 3.73 3.41
N ILE A 158 -6.10 3.43 2.92
CA ILE A 158 -5.20 4.43 2.33
C ILE A 158 -5.92 5.25 1.25
N LEU A 159 -6.66 4.58 0.35
CA LEU A 159 -7.34 5.24 -0.75
C LEU A 159 -8.61 5.98 -0.31
N VAL A 160 -9.41 5.39 0.58
CA VAL A 160 -10.63 6.00 1.13
C VAL A 160 -10.28 7.29 1.88
N TYR A 161 -9.32 7.23 2.80
CA TYR A 161 -8.86 8.41 3.54
C TYR A 161 -8.20 9.44 2.63
N ALA A 162 -7.39 9.04 1.65
CA ALA A 162 -6.81 9.98 0.68
C ALA A 162 -7.88 10.68 -0.16
N PHE A 163 -8.95 9.98 -0.52
CA PHE A 163 -10.07 10.53 -1.27
C PHE A 163 -10.81 11.61 -0.47
N MET A 164 -11.09 11.33 0.81
CA MET A 164 -11.74 12.28 1.73
C MET A 164 -10.83 13.45 2.07
N GLN A 165 -9.54 13.19 2.33
CA GLN A 165 -8.53 14.21 2.63
C GLN A 165 -8.41 15.25 1.50
N ALA A 166 -8.44 14.81 0.23
CA ALA A 166 -8.38 15.73 -0.90
C ALA A 166 -9.60 16.65 -1.04
N ARG A 167 -10.71 16.35 -0.34
CA ARG A 167 -12.01 17.04 -0.47
C ARG A 167 -12.45 17.78 0.78
N THR A 168 -11.86 17.49 1.94
CA THR A 168 -12.19 18.20 3.17
C THR A 168 -11.52 19.58 3.22
N LYS A 169 -12.20 20.52 3.87
CA LYS A 169 -11.65 21.83 4.28
C LYS A 169 -11.51 21.94 5.80
N ASP A 170 -11.98 20.92 6.52
CA ASP A 170 -11.87 20.86 7.96
C ASP A 170 -10.45 20.36 8.31
N VAL A 171 -9.74 21.14 9.12
CA VAL A 171 -8.35 20.84 9.48
C VAL A 171 -8.28 19.60 10.37
N THR A 172 -9.24 19.41 11.27
CA THR A 172 -9.27 18.22 12.14
C THR A 172 -9.49 16.96 11.33
N GLN A 173 -10.43 16.98 10.37
CA GLN A 173 -10.61 15.87 9.44
C GLN A 173 -9.36 15.61 8.61
N PHE A 174 -8.74 16.67 8.08
CA PHE A 174 -7.52 16.53 7.28
C PHE A 174 -6.39 15.85 8.06
N ASP A 175 -6.16 16.30 9.29
CA ASP A 175 -5.10 15.78 10.17
C ASP A 175 -5.39 14.32 10.55
N VAL A 176 -6.63 14.01 10.95
CA VAL A 176 -7.02 12.62 11.27
C VAL A 176 -6.88 11.70 10.06
N PHE A 177 -7.31 12.12 8.87
CA PHE A 177 -7.12 11.30 7.67
C PHE A 177 -5.65 11.14 7.31
N GLN A 178 -4.81 12.15 7.56
CA GLN A 178 -3.37 12.02 7.33
C GLN A 178 -2.75 10.97 8.26
N ASP A 179 -3.06 11.04 9.56
CA ASP A 179 -2.55 10.08 10.54
C ASP A 179 -2.99 8.65 10.18
N LEU A 180 -4.27 8.44 9.84
CA LEU A 180 -4.79 7.12 9.44
C LEU A 180 -4.14 6.60 8.15
N ILE A 181 -3.89 7.46 7.15
CA ILE A 181 -3.16 7.07 5.93
C ILE A 181 -1.74 6.60 6.27
N ASP A 182 -1.04 7.31 7.15
CA ASP A 182 0.35 7.02 7.51
C ASP A 182 0.46 5.69 8.28
N GLU A 183 -0.47 5.43 9.21
CA GLU A 183 -0.55 4.14 9.92
C GLU A 183 -0.92 2.99 8.96
N SER A 184 -1.92 3.17 8.09
CA SER A 184 -2.28 2.13 7.10
C SER A 184 -1.15 1.82 6.12
N HIS A 185 -0.31 2.80 5.76
CA HIS A 185 0.91 2.54 4.99
C HIS A 185 1.88 1.63 5.73
N PHE A 186 2.06 1.84 7.03
CA PHE A 186 2.92 1.01 7.86
C PHE A 186 2.37 -0.42 8.00
N HIS A 187 1.06 -0.57 8.22
CA HIS A 187 0.40 -1.88 8.28
C HIS A 187 0.49 -2.63 6.94
N LEU A 188 0.12 -1.98 5.83
CA LEU A 188 0.22 -2.57 4.48
C LEU A 188 1.65 -3.03 4.19
N LYS A 189 2.66 -2.20 4.50
CA LYS A 189 4.07 -2.57 4.35
C LYS A 189 4.39 -3.83 5.16
N SER A 190 3.96 -3.87 6.41
CA SER A 190 4.25 -4.99 7.31
C SER A 190 3.61 -6.27 6.78
N PHE A 191 2.30 -6.26 6.54
CA PHE A 191 1.56 -7.43 6.06
C PHE A 191 2.04 -7.90 4.68
N ALA A 192 2.27 -7.00 3.72
CA ALA A 192 2.77 -7.39 2.41
C ALA A 192 4.18 -7.99 2.46
N ASN A 193 5.05 -7.52 3.35
CA ASN A 193 6.35 -8.17 3.59
C ASN A 193 6.20 -9.57 4.19
N MET A 194 5.22 -9.79 5.08
CA MET A 194 4.89 -11.10 5.61
C MET A 194 4.38 -12.04 4.51
N MET A 195 3.47 -11.55 3.65
CA MET A 195 2.97 -12.29 2.49
C MET A 195 4.10 -12.66 1.52
N ALA A 196 5.03 -11.73 1.24
CA ALA A 196 6.19 -11.99 0.41
C ALA A 196 7.12 -13.05 1.01
N LYS A 197 7.35 -13.04 2.33
CA LYS A 197 8.11 -14.10 3.02
C LYS A 197 7.47 -15.47 2.88
N MET A 198 6.13 -15.53 2.92
CA MET A 198 5.35 -16.76 2.76
C MET A 198 5.12 -17.17 1.29
N GLY A 199 5.54 -16.33 0.34
CA GLY A 199 5.39 -16.57 -1.09
C GLY A 199 3.98 -16.41 -1.63
N ILE A 200 3.12 -15.66 -0.93
CA ILE A 200 1.70 -15.43 -1.23
C ILE A 200 1.38 -13.96 -1.53
N LEU A 201 2.38 -13.15 -1.87
CA LEU A 201 2.14 -11.74 -2.20
C LEU A 201 1.17 -11.64 -3.38
N ALA A 202 0.10 -10.88 -3.19
CA ALA A 202 -0.95 -10.69 -4.19
C ALA A 202 -1.36 -9.22 -4.22
N LEU A 203 -1.82 -8.75 -5.38
CA LEU A 203 -2.37 -7.41 -5.49
C LEU A 203 -3.73 -7.36 -4.74
N PRO A 204 -4.00 -6.28 -3.97
CA PRO A 204 -5.32 -6.02 -3.40
C PRO A 204 -6.38 -5.98 -4.49
N ARG A 205 -7.65 -6.16 -4.16
CA ARG A 205 -8.75 -6.09 -5.14
C ARG A 205 -8.93 -4.66 -5.65
N GLU A 206 -9.59 -4.52 -6.79
CA GLU A 206 -9.98 -3.20 -7.30
C GLU A 206 -11.04 -2.57 -6.40
N LEU A 207 -10.94 -1.26 -6.21
CA LEU A 207 -11.83 -0.53 -5.32
C LEU A 207 -12.99 0.08 -6.13
N HIS A 208 -14.22 -0.25 -5.75
CA HIS A 208 -15.42 0.29 -6.40
C HIS A 208 -15.76 1.69 -5.86
N GLU A 209 -16.37 2.54 -6.68
CA GLU A 209 -16.73 3.92 -6.28
C GLU A 209 -17.54 4.01 -5.00
N MET A 210 -18.48 3.08 -4.81
CA MET A 210 -19.32 3.02 -3.61
C MET A 210 -18.52 2.80 -2.31
N THR A 211 -17.30 2.29 -2.40
CA THR A 211 -16.44 2.04 -1.24
C THR A 211 -15.72 3.31 -0.78
N TYR A 212 -15.25 4.15 -1.69
CA TYR A 212 -14.47 5.36 -1.33
C TYR A 212 -15.23 6.68 -1.43
N VAL A 213 -16.41 6.70 -2.06
CA VAL A 213 -17.29 7.89 -2.06
C VAL A 213 -18.22 7.83 -0.86
N ILE A 214 -17.71 8.34 0.27
CA ILE A 214 -18.44 8.36 1.54
C ILE A 214 -19.52 9.46 1.51
N LYS A 215 -20.79 9.04 1.64
CA LYS A 215 -21.96 9.93 1.66
C LYS A 215 -22.39 10.32 3.07
N ASP A 216 -22.09 9.46 4.04
CA ASP A 216 -22.39 9.63 5.44
C ASP A 216 -21.10 9.36 6.23
N LEU A 217 -20.41 10.43 6.61
CA LEU A 217 -19.15 10.34 7.33
C LEU A 217 -19.35 9.79 8.74
N GLU A 218 -20.45 10.14 9.40
CA GLU A 218 -20.73 9.68 10.76
C GLU A 218 -20.92 8.16 10.78
N GLN A 219 -21.76 7.63 9.88
CA GLN A 219 -21.97 6.19 9.77
C GLN A 219 -20.67 5.47 9.37
N PHE A 220 -19.92 6.00 8.40
CA PHE A 220 -18.64 5.43 8.00
C PHE A 220 -17.65 5.33 9.17
N VAL A 221 -17.58 6.35 10.01
CA VAL A 221 -16.70 6.37 11.18
C VAL A 221 -17.18 5.40 12.27
N ILE A 222 -18.49 5.29 12.50
CA ILE A 222 -19.06 4.32 13.44
C ILE A 222 -18.75 2.88 12.99
N ASP A 223 -18.95 2.58 11.70
CA ASP A 223 -18.66 1.27 11.13
C ASP A 223 -17.15 0.97 11.18
N GLY A 224 -16.30 1.96 10.86
CA GLY A 224 -14.85 1.83 10.95
C GLY A 224 -14.36 1.54 12.37
N ILE A 225 -14.91 2.19 13.40
CA ILE A 225 -14.58 1.90 14.80
C ILE A 225 -14.92 0.45 15.15
N ALA A 226 -16.09 -0.04 14.73
CA ALA A 226 -16.48 -1.43 14.96
C ALA A 226 -15.57 -2.42 14.24
N GLU A 227 -15.08 -2.07 13.03
CA GLU A 227 -14.10 -2.86 12.29
C GLU A 227 -12.74 -2.90 12.99
N GLU A 228 -12.25 -1.78 13.55
CA GLU A 228 -11.01 -1.78 14.34
C GLU A 228 -11.15 -2.58 15.65
N GLU A 229 -12.31 -2.55 16.30
CA GLU A 229 -12.58 -3.41 17.46
C GLU A 229 -12.52 -4.90 17.09
N ALA A 230 -13.06 -5.29 15.93
CA ALA A 230 -12.97 -6.66 15.44
C ALA A 230 -11.52 -7.04 15.07
N ALA A 231 -10.78 -6.16 14.40
CA ALA A 231 -9.38 -6.37 14.03
C ALA A 231 -8.50 -6.58 15.27
N LYS A 232 -8.78 -5.86 16.37
CA LYS A 232 -8.12 -6.06 17.66
C LYS A 232 -8.31 -7.45 18.21
N GLU A 233 -9.54 -7.95 18.24
CA GLU A 233 -9.84 -9.31 18.72
C GLU A 233 -9.13 -10.35 17.84
N MET A 234 -9.16 -10.19 16.51
CA MET A 234 -8.43 -11.08 15.59
C MET A 234 -6.92 -11.07 15.83
N CYS A 235 -6.31 -9.89 16.00
CA CYS A 235 -4.89 -9.76 16.34
C CYS A 235 -4.56 -10.46 17.67
N LYS A 236 -5.46 -10.34 18.66
CA LYS A 236 -5.27 -10.97 19.96
C LYS A 236 -5.35 -12.50 19.87
N GLU A 237 -6.36 -13.01 19.17
CA GLU A 237 -6.51 -14.44 18.90
C GLU A 237 -5.29 -15.02 18.16
N LEU A 238 -4.76 -14.31 17.16
CA LEU A 238 -3.54 -14.71 16.46
C LEU A 238 -2.31 -14.66 17.37
N SER A 239 -2.15 -13.60 18.15
CA SER A 239 -1.04 -13.46 19.11
C SER A 239 -1.02 -14.63 20.10
N ASP A 240 -2.18 -14.99 20.66
CA ASP A 240 -2.31 -16.07 21.63
C ASP A 240 -2.14 -17.47 20.99
N ALA A 241 -2.52 -17.62 19.72
CA ALA A 241 -2.36 -18.87 18.99
C ALA A 241 -0.93 -19.09 18.49
N ILE A 242 -0.18 -18.04 18.15
CA ILE A 242 1.15 -18.12 17.55
C ILE A 242 2.22 -18.37 18.62
N LYS A 243 2.92 -19.50 18.51
CA LYS A 243 3.98 -19.91 19.45
C LYS A 243 5.29 -19.14 19.26
N ASP A 244 5.44 -18.45 18.13
CA ASP A 244 6.62 -17.66 17.85
C ASP A 244 6.54 -16.29 18.54
N GLU A 245 7.46 -16.03 19.47
CA GLU A 245 7.44 -14.82 20.30
C GLU A 245 7.61 -13.51 19.53
N GLU A 246 8.28 -13.53 18.37
CA GLU A 246 8.46 -12.33 17.55
C GLU A 246 7.16 -11.97 16.84
N LEU A 247 6.52 -12.95 16.20
CA LEU A 247 5.22 -12.77 15.55
C LEU A 247 4.11 -12.45 16.55
N SER A 248 4.06 -13.14 17.70
CA SER A 248 3.09 -12.83 18.75
C SER A 248 3.24 -11.37 19.23
N ARG A 249 4.48 -10.93 19.54
CA ARG A 249 4.73 -9.52 19.92
C ARG A 249 4.38 -8.53 18.81
N PHE A 250 4.56 -8.91 17.55
CA PHE A 250 4.13 -8.07 16.43
C PHE A 250 2.61 -7.90 16.42
N PHE A 251 1.82 -8.96 16.61
CA PHE A 251 0.35 -8.85 16.66
C PHE A 251 -0.15 -8.09 17.90
N ASP A 252 0.52 -8.24 19.05
CA ASP A 252 0.25 -7.40 20.21
C ASP A 252 0.53 -5.91 19.90
N PHE A 253 1.63 -5.62 19.19
CA PHE A 253 1.97 -4.27 18.79
C PHE A 253 0.93 -3.66 17.83
N ILE A 254 0.48 -4.38 16.80
CA ILE A 254 -0.60 -3.95 15.90
C ILE A 254 -1.90 -3.69 16.70
N ASN A 255 -2.27 -4.59 17.62
CA ASN A 255 -3.45 -4.43 18.47
C ASN A 255 -3.46 -3.11 19.28
N TYR A 256 -2.28 -2.66 19.74
CA TYR A 256 -2.17 -1.35 20.40
C TYR A 256 -2.35 -0.18 19.42
N GLN A 257 -1.89 -0.29 18.18
CA GLN A 257 -2.08 0.74 17.15
C GLN A 257 -3.56 0.90 16.80
N GLU A 258 -4.31 -0.20 16.68
CA GLU A 258 -5.77 -0.12 16.42
C GLU A 258 -6.54 0.61 17.53
N SER A 259 -6.06 0.54 18.78
CA SER A 259 -6.63 1.33 19.87
C SER A 259 -6.46 2.83 19.64
N TYR A 260 -5.34 3.25 19.05
CA TYR A 260 -5.13 4.65 18.68
C TYR A 260 -5.94 5.06 17.44
N HIS A 261 -6.14 4.16 16.48
CA HIS A 261 -7.02 4.41 15.34
C HIS A 261 -8.45 4.73 15.78
N ILE A 262 -8.99 3.95 16.74
CA ILE A 262 -10.30 4.23 17.33
C ILE A 262 -10.34 5.63 17.95
N GLU A 263 -9.32 6.04 18.70
CA GLU A 263 -9.24 7.38 19.28
C GLU A 263 -9.19 8.49 18.21
N LEU A 264 -8.49 8.25 17.10
CA LEU A 264 -8.47 9.17 15.95
C LEU A 264 -9.85 9.28 15.30
N MET A 265 -10.50 8.15 15.03
CA MET A 265 -11.83 8.08 14.42
C MET A 265 -12.88 8.77 15.30
N GLN A 266 -12.83 8.60 16.62
CA GLN A 266 -13.73 9.28 17.55
C GLN A 266 -13.60 10.81 17.53
N LYS A 267 -12.48 11.38 17.06
CA LYS A 267 -12.36 12.84 16.87
C LYS A 267 -13.21 13.34 15.70
N LEU A 268 -13.53 12.48 14.73
CA LEU A 268 -14.36 12.83 13.58
C LEU A 268 -15.86 12.91 13.92
N LEU A 269 -16.26 12.39 15.10
CA LEU A 269 -17.64 12.40 15.60
C LEU A 269 -17.96 13.60 16.52
N LYS A 270 -16.99 14.49 16.75
CA LYS A 270 -17.10 15.64 17.66
C LYS A 270 -17.21 16.94 16.89
#